data_AF-A0A2D2C520-F1
#
_entry.id   AF-A0A2D2C520-F1
#
_cell.length_a   1.000
_cell.length_b   1.000
_cell.length_c   1.000
_cell.angle_alpha   90.00
_cell.angle_beta   90.00
_cell.angle_gamma   90.00
#
_symmetry.space_group_name_H-M   'P 1'
#
loop_
_entity.id
_entity.type
_entity.pdbx_description
1 polymer ?
#
loop_
_entity_poly.entity_id
_entity_poly.type
_entity_poly.pdbx_seq_one_letter_code
_entity_poly.pdbx_strand_id
1 'polypeptide(L)' 'MRRELGIATGDTVLVEIDGGELRVRSLPQAVARAQAIMRRHVPEGVSLADELIADRRREAERE' A
#
# COMPACT_ATOMS: atom_id res chain seq x y z
N MET A 1 11.57 -0.38 21.95
CA MET A 1 10.63 0.59 21.34
C MET A 1 11.10 1.24 20.04
N ARG A 2 12.10 2.15 19.96
CA ARG A 2 12.49 2.76 18.65
C ARG A 2 13.07 1.78 17.61
N ARG A 3 13.64 0.64 18.04
CA ARG A 3 14.18 -0.40 17.13
C ARG A 3 13.14 -1.38 16.59
N GLU A 4 11.96 -1.49 17.19
CA GLU A 4 10.98 -2.52 16.82
C GLU A 4 10.05 -2.10 15.67
N LEU A 5 9.92 -0.80 15.42
CA LEU A 5 9.06 -0.27 14.36
C LEU A 5 9.81 -0.01 13.03
N GLY A 6 11.14 -0.11 13.02
CA GLY A 6 11.95 0.19 11.83
C GLY A 6 11.85 1.66 11.38
N ILE A 7 11.59 2.57 12.32
CA ILE A 7 11.39 4.01 12.08
C ILE A 7 12.55 4.77 12.74
N ALA A 8 13.33 5.50 11.93
CA ALA A 8 14.35 6.43 12.41
C ALA A 8 13.77 7.83 12.65
N THR A 9 14.47 8.68 13.40
CA THR A 9 14.02 10.08 13.56
C THR A 9 14.33 10.84 12.28
N GLY A 10 13.29 11.47 11.72
CA GLY A 10 13.32 12.08 10.38
C GLY A 10 12.48 11.32 9.36
N ASP A 11 12.10 10.06 9.64
CA ASP A 11 11.33 9.26 8.70
C ASP A 11 9.86 9.69 8.65
N THR A 12 9.30 9.68 7.44
CA THR A 12 7.86 9.86 7.25
C THR A 12 7.11 8.61 7.70
N VAL A 13 6.17 8.81 8.62
CA VAL A 13 5.31 7.76 9.15
C VAL A 13 3.86 8.03 8.81
N LEU A 14 3.10 6.98 8.58
CA LEU A 14 1.65 7.06 8.44
C LEU A 14 1.03 6.85 9.81
N VAL A 15 0.14 7.77 10.19
CA VAL A 15 -0.60 7.70 11.45
C VAL A 15 -2.08 7.56 11.15
N GLU A 16 -2.67 6.45 11.60
CA GLU A 16 -4.09 6.15 11.44
C GLU A 16 -4.71 6.00 12.82
N ILE A 17 -5.93 6.52 12.99
CA ILE A 17 -6.76 6.23 14.16
C ILE A 17 -7.74 5.15 13.73
N ASP A 18 -7.64 3.98 14.34
CA ASP A 18 -8.56 2.86 14.09
C ASP A 18 -9.10 2.33 15.41
N GLY A 19 -10.43 2.36 15.57
CA GLY A 19 -11.10 1.86 16.79
C GLY A 19 -10.71 2.56 18.09
N GLY A 20 -10.21 3.80 18.04
CA GLY A 20 -9.72 4.54 19.21
C GLY A 20 -8.24 4.30 19.54
N GLU A 21 -7.54 3.50 18.74
CA GLU A 21 -6.09 3.30 18.87
C GLU A 21 -5.33 4.14 17.83
N LEU A 22 -4.25 4.77 18.28
CA LEU A 22 -3.30 5.42 17.38
C LEU A 22 -2.33 4.36 16.83
N ARG A 23 -2.38 4.12 15.52
CA ARG A 23 -1.46 3.20 14.85
C ARG A 23 -0.48 3.97 14.01
N VAL A 24 0.81 3.83 14.33
CA VAL A 24 1.92 4.42 13.60
C VAL A 24 2.60 3.31 12.79
N ARG A 25 2.75 3.52 11.48
CA ARG A 25 3.43 2.58 10.59
C ARG A 25 4.43 3.32 9.72
N SER A 26 5.54 2.65 9.38
CA SER A 26 6.41 3.14 8.32
C SER A 26 5.74 2.94 6.96
N LEU A 27 6.11 3.76 5.97
CA LEU A 27 5.58 3.63 4.60
C LEU A 27 5.79 2.22 4.01
N PRO A 28 6.97 1.56 4.16
CA PRO A 28 7.16 0.20 3.67
C PRO A 28 6.20 -0.81 4.32
N GLN A 29 5.91 -0.67 5.62
CA GLN A 29 4.95 -1.53 6.31
C GLN A 29 3.51 -1.31 5.84
N ALA A 30 3.13 -0.06 5.58
CA ALA A 30 1.82 0.26 5.04
C ALA A 30 1.62 -0.36 3.65
N VAL A 31 2.63 -0.24 2.77
CA VAL A 31 2.62 -0.84 1.44
C VAL A 31 2.53 -2.37 1.52
N ALA A 32 3.37 -3.00 2.36
CA ALA A 32 3.34 -4.46 2.53
C ALA A 32 1.98 -4.97 3.01
N ARG A 33 1.32 -4.24 3.92
CA ARG A 33 -0.05 -4.56 4.38
C ARG A 33 -1.05 -4.45 3.24
N ALA A 34 -1.02 -3.37 2.47
CA ALA A 34 -1.91 -3.19 1.32
C ALA A 34 -1.73 -4.33 0.30
N GLN A 35 -0.49 -4.70 -0.01
CA GLN A 35 -0.16 -5.83 -0.89
C GLN A 35 -0.69 -7.15 -0.33
N ALA A 36 -0.58 -7.40 0.98
CA ALA A 36 -1.09 -8.61 1.61
C ALA A 36 -2.63 -8.71 1.56
N ILE A 37 -3.34 -7.59 1.67
CA ILE A 37 -4.79 -7.54 1.49
C ILE A 37 -5.14 -7.83 0.04
N MET A 38 -4.45 -7.19 -0.91
CA MET A 38 -4.71 -7.37 -2.35
C MET A 38 -4.44 -8.80 -2.83
N ARG A 39 -3.42 -9.49 -2.29
CA ARG A 39 -3.15 -10.91 -2.62
C ARG A 39 -4.31 -11.86 -2.33
N ARG A 40 -5.28 -11.48 -1.50
CA ARG A 40 -6.50 -12.28 -1.26
C ARG A 40 -7.51 -12.17 -2.39
N HIS A 41 -7.38 -11.15 -3.23
CA HIS A 41 -8.33 -10.81 -4.28
C HIS A 41 -7.73 -10.90 -5.68
N VAL A 42 -6.40 -10.85 -5.81
CA VAL A 42 -5.70 -10.97 -7.08
C VAL A 42 -5.24 -12.42 -7.30
N PRO A 43 -5.61 -13.06 -8.42
CA PRO A 43 -5.13 -14.39 -8.77
C PRO A 43 -3.60 -14.46 -8.86
N GLU A 44 -3.02 -15.62 -8.55
CA GLU A 44 -1.58 -15.81 -8.71
C GLU A 44 -1.13 -15.61 -10.16
N GLY A 45 0.01 -14.96 -10.35
CA GLY A 45 0.59 -14.68 -11.68
C GLY A 45 -0.06 -13.51 -12.43
N VAL A 46 -1.08 -12.87 -11.88
CA VAL A 46 -1.73 -11.70 -12.49
C VAL A 46 -1.15 -10.40 -11.93
N SER A 47 -0.72 -9.51 -12.83
CA SER A 47 -0.33 -8.15 -12.49
C SER A 47 -1.53 -7.21 -12.67
N LEU A 48 -2.34 -7.06 -11.62
CA LEU A 48 -3.48 -6.13 -11.63
C LEU A 48 -3.06 -4.69 -11.97
N ALA A 49 -1.85 -4.29 -11.56
CA ALA A 49 -1.32 -2.97 -11.87
C ALA A 49 -1.17 -2.76 -13.37
N ASP A 50 -0.62 -3.76 -14.09
CA ASP A 50 -0.43 -3.66 -15.54
C ASP A 50 -1.78 -3.63 -16.27
N GLU A 51 -2.76 -4.42 -15.81
CA GLU A 51 -4.12 -4.40 -16.38
C GLU A 51 -4.78 -3.03 -16.23
N LEU A 52 -4.75 -2.45 -15.03
CA LEU A 52 -5.35 -1.13 -14.76
C LEU A 52 -4.64 0.00 -15.51
N ILE A 53 -3.30 -0.06 -15.60
CA ILE A 53 -2.52 0.93 -16.38
C ILE A 53 -2.86 0.81 -17.86
N ALA A 54 -2.96 -0.40 -18.40
CA ALA A 54 -3.31 -0.64 -19.80
C ALA A 54 -4.74 -0.19 -20.10
N ASP A 55 -5.68 -0.39 -19.18
CA ASP A 55 -7.05 0.09 -19.31
C ASP A 55 -7.11 1.62 -19.34
N ARG A 56 -6.42 2.28 -18.39
CA ARG A 56 -6.35 3.75 -18.36
C ARG A 56 -5.71 4.36 -19.61
N ARG A 57 -4.71 3.70 -20.22
CA ARG A 57 -4.15 4.14 -21.50
C ARG A 57 -5.16 4.01 -22.64
N ARG A 58 -5.89 2.90 -22.72
CA ARG A 58 -6.95 2.71 -23.72
C ARG A 58 -8.11 3.69 -23.55
N GLU A 59 -8.44 4.07 -22.32
CA GLU A 59 -9.40 5.16 -22.06
C GLU A 59 -8.88 6.49 -22.58
N ALA A 60 -7.63 6.86 -22.26
CA ALA A 60 -7.02 8.12 -22.70
C ALA A 60 -6.84 8.23 -24.22
N GLU A 61 -6.73 7.11 -24.94
CA GLU A 61 -6.69 7.08 -26.41
C GLU A 61 -8.08 7.29 -27.07
N ARG A 62 -9.17 7.17 -26.30
CA ARG A 62 -10.55 7.32 -26.78
C ARG A 62 -11.16 8.69 -26.49
N GLU A 63 -10.50 9.52 -25.67
CA GLU A 63 -10.81 10.94 -25.45
C GLU A 63 -9.99 11.85 -26.37
#